data_AF-A0A370WRP1-F1
#
_entry.id   AF-A0A370WRP1-F1
#
_cell.length_a   1.000
_cell.length_b   1.000
_cell.length_c   1.000
_cell.angle_alpha   90.00
_cell.angle_beta   90.00
_cell.angle_gamma   90.00
#
_symmetry.space_group_name_H-M   'P 1'
#
loop_
_entity.id
_entity.type
_entity.pdbx_description
1 polymer ?
#
loop_
_entity_poly.entity_id
_entity_poly.type
_entity_poly.pdbx_seq_one_letter_code
_entity_poly.pdbx_strand_id
1 'polypeptide(L)'
;MESSDALFPGLLGSAAWQALPEPVQRMHGWAAHVAARGEADVEGAHNPLARWLRKLLGLPSPGTNQALEFFIERRGSQETWTRRFAHGEMRSVLDRGTDRTQLIERLGPVTLRFVLHHDAGGIDWHLHRVSAFGLPVPRAWAGAVQSRSSAHQGRYAFAIDTQLPLVGRLVAYRGWLEITHDD
;
A
#
# COMPACT_ATOMS: atom_id res chain seq x y z
N MET A 1 -19.14 -22.98 -2.86
CA MET A 1 -18.25 -22.63 -1.75
C MET A 1 -17.05 -21.94 -2.37
N GLU A 2 -17.18 -20.65 -2.67
CA GLU A 2 -16.04 -19.87 -3.16
C GLU A 2 -15.08 -19.72 -1.98
N SER A 3 -13.87 -20.26 -2.11
CA SER A 3 -12.82 -20.06 -1.12
C SER A 3 -12.68 -18.55 -0.91
N SER A 4 -12.87 -18.11 0.34
CA SER A 4 -12.57 -16.76 0.80
C SER A 4 -11.06 -16.57 0.81
N ASP A 5 -10.44 -16.65 -0.37
CA ASP A 5 -9.00 -16.50 -0.52
C ASP A 5 -8.65 -15.04 -0.25
N ALA A 6 -7.81 -14.84 0.76
CA ALA A 6 -7.19 -13.55 1.03
C ALA A 6 -6.59 -12.95 -0.26
N LEU A 7 -6.59 -11.62 -0.33
CA LEU A 7 -6.31 -10.89 -1.56
C LEU A 7 -4.93 -11.24 -2.13
N PHE A 8 -3.90 -11.24 -1.27
CA PHE A 8 -2.51 -11.45 -1.66
C PHE A 8 -2.18 -12.91 -1.99
N PRO A 9 -2.54 -13.92 -1.18
CA PRO A 9 -2.34 -15.31 -1.54
C PRO A 9 -2.91 -15.66 -2.91
N GLY A 10 -4.11 -15.20 -3.24
CA GLY A 10 -4.71 -15.51 -4.54
C GLY A 10 -4.20 -14.66 -5.71
N LEU A 11 -3.43 -13.59 -5.46
CA LEU A 11 -2.71 -12.84 -6.50
C LEU A 11 -1.32 -13.42 -6.78
N LEU A 12 -0.64 -13.93 -5.75
CA LEU A 12 0.73 -14.46 -5.85
C LEU A 12 0.76 -15.95 -6.15
N GLY A 13 -0.27 -16.70 -5.73
CA GLY A 13 -0.29 -18.15 -5.75
C GLY A 13 0.37 -18.76 -4.51
N SER A 14 -0.03 -20.00 -4.17
CA SER A 14 0.33 -20.66 -2.91
C SER A 14 1.84 -20.83 -2.71
N ALA A 15 2.58 -21.26 -3.74
CA ALA A 15 4.02 -21.49 -3.64
C ALA A 15 4.80 -20.18 -3.39
N ALA A 16 4.46 -19.11 -4.12
CA ALA A 16 5.04 -17.79 -3.94
C ALA A 16 4.73 -17.23 -2.54
N TRP A 17 3.48 -17.37 -2.10
CA TRP A 17 3.02 -16.91 -0.80
C TRP A 17 3.78 -17.56 0.36
N GLN A 18 3.95 -18.89 0.32
CA GLN A 18 4.66 -19.64 1.36
C GLN A 18 6.15 -19.27 1.47
N ALA A 19 6.74 -18.78 0.38
CA ALA A 19 8.14 -18.35 0.34
C ALA A 19 8.37 -16.95 0.96
N LEU A 20 7.31 -16.19 1.25
CA LEU A 20 7.43 -14.85 1.82
C LEU A 20 7.87 -14.88 3.28
N PRO A 21 8.50 -13.81 3.79
CA PRO A 21 8.77 -13.69 5.21
C PRO A 21 7.49 -13.72 6.07
N GLU A 22 7.56 -14.34 7.25
CA GLU A 22 6.42 -14.46 8.17
C GLU A 22 5.69 -13.14 8.46
N PRO A 23 6.36 -11.98 8.71
CA PRO A 23 5.66 -10.73 8.97
C PRO A 23 4.84 -10.24 7.76
N VAL A 24 5.29 -10.52 6.54
CA VAL A 24 4.55 -10.21 5.31
C VAL A 24 3.35 -11.13 5.18
N GLN A 25 3.52 -12.42 5.48
CA GLN A 25 2.42 -13.39 5.47
C GLN A 25 1.33 -13.03 6.49
N ARG A 26 1.71 -12.67 7.72
CA ARG A 26 0.75 -12.27 8.76
C ARG A 26 0.00 -10.99 8.40
N MET A 27 0.70 -9.99 7.87
CA MET A 27 0.06 -8.72 7.46
C MET A 27 -0.98 -8.93 6.36
N HIS A 28 -0.67 -9.76 5.35
CA HIS A 28 -1.46 -9.89 4.11
C HIS A 28 -2.27 -11.19 4.01
N GLY A 29 -2.31 -11.98 5.10
CA GLY A 29 -2.94 -13.29 5.16
C GLY A 29 -4.45 -13.23 5.32
N TRP A 30 -5.01 -14.23 6.00
CA TRP A 30 -6.46 -14.42 6.11
C TRP A 30 -7.12 -13.73 7.29
N ALA A 31 -6.34 -13.11 8.19
CA ALA A 31 -6.89 -12.48 9.38
C ALA A 31 -7.94 -11.44 9.00
N ALA A 32 -9.12 -11.49 9.63
CA ALA A 32 -10.22 -10.60 9.29
C ALA A 32 -9.87 -9.15 9.62
N HIS A 33 -9.20 -8.95 10.75
CA HIS A 33 -8.67 -7.68 11.20
C HIS A 33 -7.18 -7.83 11.51
N VAL A 34 -6.40 -6.83 11.09
CA VAL A 34 -5.00 -6.71 11.50
C VAL A 34 -4.81 -5.31 12.03
N ALA A 35 -4.22 -5.19 13.21
CA ALA A 35 -3.78 -3.93 13.78
C ALA A 35 -2.27 -3.98 14.02
N ALA A 36 -1.55 -3.01 13.48
CA ALA A 36 -0.11 -2.91 13.59
C ALA A 36 0.31 -1.48 13.93
N ARG A 37 1.45 -1.33 14.60
CA ARG A 37 2.00 -0.04 15.02
C ARG A 37 3.49 0.04 14.76
N GLY A 38 3.98 1.23 14.49
CA GLY A 38 5.41 1.46 14.34
C GLY A 38 5.69 2.88 13.90
N GLU A 39 6.74 3.04 13.10
CA GLU A 39 7.26 4.35 12.74
C GLU A 39 7.61 4.42 11.26
N ALA A 40 7.46 5.61 10.69
CA ALA A 40 7.78 5.89 9.30
C ALA A 40 8.56 7.20 9.16
N ASP A 41 9.61 7.16 8.34
CA ASP A 41 10.19 8.37 7.77
C ASP A 41 9.42 8.72 6.51
N VAL A 42 8.96 9.97 6.40
CA VAL A 42 8.24 10.48 5.25
C VAL A 42 9.01 11.65 4.65
N GLU A 43 9.25 11.55 3.35
CA GLU A 43 9.88 12.56 2.52
C GLU A 43 8.90 12.98 1.41
N GLY A 44 9.08 14.18 0.85
CA GLY A 44 8.26 14.64 -0.26
C GLY A 44 8.56 16.07 -0.64
N ALA A 45 8.18 16.45 -1.86
CA ALA A 45 8.41 17.79 -2.36
C ALA A 45 7.64 18.84 -1.53
N HIS A 46 8.31 19.96 -1.25
CA HIS A 46 7.75 21.05 -0.44
C HIS A 46 6.97 22.09 -1.26
N ASN A 47 6.88 21.92 -2.58
CA ASN A 47 6.15 22.85 -3.44
C ASN A 47 4.64 22.87 -3.11
N PRO A 48 3.93 24.00 -3.36
CA PRO A 48 2.51 24.13 -3.01
C PRO A 48 1.61 23.06 -3.65
N LEU A 49 1.90 22.68 -4.90
CA LEU A 49 1.13 21.67 -5.61
C LEU A 49 1.24 20.29 -4.94
N ALA A 50 2.44 19.86 -4.55
CA ALA A 50 2.67 18.63 -3.81
C ALA A 50 1.96 18.61 -2.46
N ARG A 51 1.95 19.74 -1.73
CA ARG A 51 1.23 19.86 -0.45
C ARG A 51 -0.29 19.74 -0.65
N TRP A 52 -0.82 20.39 -1.68
CA TRP A 52 -2.25 20.33 -2.01
C TRP A 52 -2.68 18.92 -2.43
N LEU A 53 -1.94 18.28 -3.34
CA LEU A 53 -2.21 16.90 -3.77
C LEU A 53 -2.16 15.91 -2.61
N ARG A 54 -1.18 16.03 -1.71
CA ARG A 54 -1.11 15.17 -0.53
C ARG A 54 -2.31 15.34 0.38
N LYS A 55 -2.72 16.58 0.65
CA LYS A 55 -3.92 16.85 1.45
C LYS A 55 -5.18 16.28 0.80
N LEU A 56 -5.32 16.43 -0.52
CA LEU A 56 -6.46 15.90 -1.28
C LEU A 56 -6.55 14.36 -1.19
N LEU A 57 -5.41 13.68 -1.21
CA LEU A 57 -5.31 12.22 -1.21
C LEU A 57 -5.17 11.62 0.21
N GLY A 58 -5.16 12.45 1.25
CA GLY A 58 -4.92 12.00 2.64
C GLY A 58 -3.51 11.46 2.89
N LEU A 59 -2.54 11.80 2.04
CA LEU A 59 -1.16 11.34 2.16
C LEU A 59 -0.42 12.05 3.31
N PRO A 60 0.55 11.40 3.96
CA PRO A 60 1.27 11.97 5.08
C PRO A 60 2.11 13.20 4.69
N SER A 61 2.30 14.10 5.65
CA SER A 61 3.25 15.21 5.54
C SER A 61 4.68 14.72 5.78
N PRO A 62 5.72 15.39 5.26
CA PRO A 62 7.10 14.95 5.43
C PRO A 62 7.51 15.16 6.88
N GLY A 63 8.29 14.24 7.41
CA GLY A 63 8.74 14.21 8.80
C GLY A 63 9.36 12.86 9.11
N THR A 64 10.33 12.86 10.03
CA THR A 64 11.08 11.68 10.46
C THR A 64 10.43 11.03 11.68
N ASN A 65 10.56 9.71 11.83
CA ASN A 65 10.06 8.94 12.98
C ASN A 65 8.59 9.25 13.33
N GLN A 66 7.74 9.35 12.31
CA GLN A 66 6.32 9.59 12.53
C GLN A 66 5.66 8.31 13.00
N ALA A 67 4.98 8.37 14.15
CA ALA A 67 4.14 7.28 14.62
C ALA A 67 3.08 6.93 13.56
N LEU A 68 2.98 5.63 13.27
CA LEU A 68 2.07 5.06 12.30
C LEU A 68 1.29 3.92 12.95
N GLU A 69 -0.03 4.05 12.94
CA GLU A 69 -0.93 2.93 13.20
C GLU A 69 -1.55 2.47 11.88
N PHE A 70 -1.58 1.16 11.67
CA PHE A 70 -2.08 0.57 10.45
C PHE A 70 -3.12 -0.50 10.77
N PHE A 71 -4.27 -0.37 10.14
CA PHE A 71 -5.41 -1.27 10.30
C PHE A 71 -5.80 -1.84 8.95
N ILE A 72 -6.02 -3.14 8.90
CA ILE A 72 -6.61 -3.83 7.76
C ILE A 72 -7.90 -4.47 8.23
N GLU A 73 -9.01 -4.17 7.54
CA GLU A 73 -10.30 -4.82 7.72
C GLU A 73 -10.66 -5.56 6.44
N ARG A 74 -10.88 -6.87 6.51
CA ARG A 74 -11.21 -7.72 5.36
C ARG A 74 -12.69 -8.05 5.35
N ARG A 75 -13.34 -7.86 4.21
CA ARG A 75 -14.74 -8.21 3.98
C ARG A 75 -14.89 -8.89 2.62
N GLY A 76 -15.04 -10.21 2.62
CA GLY A 76 -15.01 -11.00 1.39
C GLY A 76 -13.64 -10.89 0.72
N SER A 77 -13.62 -10.57 -0.57
CA SER A 77 -12.37 -10.37 -1.34
C SER A 77 -11.73 -8.99 -1.19
N GLN A 78 -12.40 -8.08 -0.47
CA GLN A 78 -11.98 -6.68 -0.34
C GLN A 78 -11.26 -6.45 0.98
N GLU A 79 -10.20 -5.64 0.93
CA GLU A 79 -9.50 -5.15 2.12
C GLU A 79 -9.66 -3.64 2.23
N THR A 80 -10.06 -3.14 3.40
CA THR A 80 -10.02 -1.71 3.72
C THR A 80 -8.79 -1.46 4.56
N TRP A 81 -7.95 -0.56 4.10
CA TRP A 81 -6.68 -0.23 4.73
C TRP A 81 -6.74 1.19 5.29
N THR A 82 -6.50 1.34 6.58
CA THR A 82 -6.50 2.63 7.29
C THR A 82 -5.12 2.85 7.90
N ARG A 83 -4.38 3.84 7.39
CA ARG A 83 -3.11 4.29 7.96
C ARG A 83 -3.35 5.59 8.71
N ARG A 84 -3.01 5.63 9.99
CA ARG A 84 -3.09 6.83 10.83
C ARG A 84 -1.68 7.31 11.11
N PHE A 85 -1.36 8.48 10.59
CA PHE A 85 -0.13 9.18 10.93
C PHE A 85 -0.44 10.21 12.02
N ALA A 86 0.59 10.76 12.67
CA ALA A 86 0.45 11.81 13.68
C ALA A 86 -0.48 12.96 13.23
N HIS A 87 -0.48 13.27 11.92
CA HIS A 87 -1.31 14.32 11.33
C HIS A 87 -2.06 13.83 10.09
N GLY A 88 -3.05 12.97 10.29
CA GLY A 88 -4.02 12.62 9.26
C GLY A 88 -4.29 11.12 9.18
N GLU A 89 -5.31 10.80 8.39
CA GLU A 89 -5.74 9.43 8.14
C GLU A 89 -5.81 9.20 6.63
N MET A 90 -5.12 8.16 6.18
CA MET A 90 -5.13 7.70 4.80
C MET A 90 -5.91 6.39 4.75
N ARG A 91 -7.04 6.40 4.05
CA ARG A 91 -7.89 5.23 3.88
C ARG A 91 -7.93 4.82 2.42
N SER A 92 -7.64 3.56 2.14
CA SER A 92 -7.82 2.97 0.82
C SER A 92 -8.60 1.66 0.88
N VAL A 93 -9.15 1.28 -0.28
CA VAL A 93 -9.88 0.03 -0.45
C VAL A 93 -9.19 -0.75 -1.56
N LEU A 94 -8.80 -1.97 -1.26
CA LEU A 94 -8.08 -2.88 -2.13
C LEU A 94 -8.98 -4.03 -2.55
N ASP A 95 -8.91 -4.38 -3.82
CA ASP A 95 -9.68 -5.48 -4.40
C ASP A 95 -8.87 -6.15 -5.52
N ARG A 96 -9.29 -7.36 -5.88
CA ARG A 96 -8.70 -8.10 -6.99
C ARG A 96 -9.30 -7.61 -8.31
N GLY A 97 -8.44 -7.36 -9.30
CA GLY A 97 -8.86 -7.07 -10.66
C GLY A 97 -9.65 -8.22 -11.27
N THR A 98 -10.51 -7.93 -12.25
CA THR A 98 -11.33 -8.94 -12.94
C THR A 98 -10.50 -10.00 -13.66
N ASP A 99 -9.28 -9.64 -14.09
CA ASP A 99 -8.32 -10.56 -14.70
C ASP A 99 -7.58 -11.45 -13.68
N ARG A 100 -7.81 -11.24 -12.38
CA ARG A 100 -7.15 -11.92 -11.25
C ARG A 100 -5.63 -11.79 -11.19
N THR A 101 -5.04 -10.90 -11.99
CA THR A 101 -3.59 -10.67 -12.03
C THR A 101 -3.20 -9.31 -11.45
N GLN A 102 -4.16 -8.39 -11.35
CA GLN A 102 -3.93 -7.04 -10.87
C GLN A 102 -4.55 -6.83 -9.49
N LEU A 103 -3.86 -6.07 -8.66
CA LEU A 103 -4.41 -5.49 -7.44
C LEU A 103 -4.93 -4.09 -7.77
N ILE A 104 -6.15 -3.78 -7.36
CA ILE A 104 -6.75 -2.45 -7.53
C ILE A 104 -6.81 -1.78 -6.16
N GLU A 105 -6.11 -0.67 -5.98
CA GLU A 105 -6.20 0.17 -4.78
C GLU A 105 -6.95 1.46 -5.12
N ARG A 106 -8.02 1.75 -4.38
CA ARG A 106 -8.78 3.00 -4.47
C ARG A 106 -8.43 3.88 -3.28
N LEU A 107 -7.85 5.04 -3.55
CA LEU A 107 -7.45 6.06 -2.59
C LEU A 107 -8.13 7.38 -2.94
N GLY A 108 -9.22 7.70 -2.26
CA GLY A 108 -10.04 8.88 -2.57
C GLY A 108 -10.47 8.90 -4.05
N PRO A 109 -10.18 9.98 -4.81
CA PRO A 109 -10.55 10.06 -6.22
C PRO A 109 -9.63 9.26 -7.15
N VAL A 110 -8.55 8.67 -6.62
CA VAL A 110 -7.53 7.96 -7.41
C VAL A 110 -7.74 6.45 -7.32
N THR A 111 -7.59 5.77 -8.46
CA THR A 111 -7.54 4.31 -8.54
C THR A 111 -6.22 3.89 -9.16
N LEU A 112 -5.44 3.11 -8.42
CA LEU A 112 -4.15 2.57 -8.80
C LEU A 112 -4.34 1.08 -9.12
N ARG A 113 -3.71 0.61 -10.19
CA ARG A 113 -3.67 -0.81 -10.56
C ARG A 113 -2.23 -1.26 -10.52
N PHE A 114 -1.96 -2.27 -9.70
CA PHE A 114 -0.63 -2.82 -9.48
C PHE A 114 -0.55 -4.25 -10.01
N VAL A 115 0.62 -4.61 -10.50
CA VAL A 115 1.04 -6.00 -10.65
C VAL A 115 2.01 -6.30 -9.51
N LEU A 116 1.79 -7.42 -8.83
CA LEU A 116 2.63 -7.85 -7.72
C LEU A 116 3.72 -8.79 -8.24
N HIS A 117 4.96 -8.44 -7.93
CA HIS A 117 6.13 -9.30 -8.09
C HIS A 117 6.59 -9.74 -6.70
N HIS A 118 7.28 -10.88 -6.63
CA HIS A 118 7.78 -11.38 -5.36
C HIS A 118 9.18 -11.96 -5.52
N ASP A 119 9.91 -11.94 -4.42
CA ASP A 119 11.14 -12.68 -4.20
C ASP A 119 11.12 -13.25 -2.77
N ALA A 120 12.20 -13.91 -2.35
CA ALA A 120 12.31 -14.45 -0.98
C ALA A 120 12.30 -13.37 0.12
N GLY A 121 12.53 -12.10 -0.24
CA GLY A 121 12.57 -10.97 0.68
C GLY A 121 11.25 -10.20 0.80
N GLY A 122 10.27 -10.43 -0.09
CA GLY A 122 8.99 -9.74 -0.01
C GLY A 122 8.22 -9.61 -1.32
N ILE A 123 7.36 -8.60 -1.37
CA ILE A 123 6.47 -8.28 -2.48
C ILE A 123 6.79 -6.88 -3.01
N ASP A 124 7.10 -6.78 -4.29
CA ASP A 124 7.23 -5.52 -5.01
C ASP A 124 5.93 -5.21 -5.76
N TRP A 125 5.49 -3.96 -5.66
CA TRP A 125 4.23 -3.48 -6.23
C TRP A 125 4.56 -2.52 -7.37
N HIS A 126 4.23 -2.95 -8.58
CA HIS A 126 4.56 -2.19 -9.78
C HIS A 126 3.29 -1.52 -10.32
N LEU A 127 3.27 -0.19 -10.33
CA LEU A 127 2.15 0.56 -10.87
C LEU A 127 2.02 0.29 -12.37
N HIS A 128 0.90 -0.30 -12.77
CA HIS A 128 0.58 -0.58 -14.17
C HIS A 128 -0.31 0.51 -14.77
N ARG A 129 -1.31 1.01 -14.02
CA ARG A 129 -2.23 2.04 -14.50
C ARG A 129 -2.76 2.90 -13.36
N VAL A 130 -2.98 4.18 -13.63
CA VAL A 130 -3.67 5.10 -12.73
C VAL A 130 -4.87 5.77 -13.40
N SER A 131 -5.92 5.95 -12.63
CA SER A 131 -7.12 6.69 -13.00
C SER A 131 -7.44 7.70 -11.90
N ALA A 132 -7.95 8.87 -12.27
CA ALA A 132 -8.41 9.90 -11.34
C ALA A 132 -9.83 10.31 -11.71
N PHE A 133 -10.72 10.42 -10.73
CA PHE A 133 -12.15 10.73 -10.92
C PHE A 133 -12.84 9.81 -11.94
N GLY A 134 -12.44 8.53 -11.96
CA GLY A 134 -12.96 7.53 -12.90
C GLY A 134 -12.37 7.57 -14.31
N LEU A 135 -11.56 8.57 -14.64
CA LEU A 135 -10.93 8.70 -15.96
C LEU A 135 -9.48 8.22 -15.95
N PRO A 136 -9.00 7.57 -17.02
CA PRO A 136 -7.59 7.18 -17.11
C PRO A 136 -6.69 8.42 -17.16
N VAL A 137 -5.63 8.43 -16.36
CA VAL A 137 -4.62 9.48 -16.40
C VAL A 137 -3.73 9.25 -17.62
N PRO A 138 -3.46 10.28 -18.44
CA PRO A 138 -2.51 10.19 -19.54
C PRO A 138 -1.13 9.73 -19.04
N ARG A 139 -0.41 8.92 -19.85
CA ARG A 139 0.90 8.37 -19.47
C ARG A 139 1.91 9.45 -19.06
N ALA A 140 1.84 10.62 -19.69
CA ALA A 140 2.70 11.77 -19.38
C ALA A 140 2.48 12.36 -17.97
N TRP A 141 1.39 12.02 -17.28
CA TRP A 141 1.05 12.50 -15.93
C TRP A 141 0.91 11.37 -14.90
N ALA A 142 0.88 10.11 -15.34
CA ALA A 142 0.65 8.95 -14.48
C ALA A 142 1.71 8.81 -13.37
N GLY A 143 2.92 9.31 -13.62
CA GLY A 143 4.04 9.19 -12.70
C GLY A 143 4.47 7.75 -12.48
N ALA A 144 5.15 7.52 -11.36
CA ALA A 144 5.61 6.21 -10.93
C ALA A 144 5.27 6.03 -9.45
N VAL A 145 4.76 4.84 -9.11
CA VAL A 145 4.65 4.38 -7.73
C VAL A 145 5.41 3.07 -7.65
N GLN A 146 6.41 3.05 -6.77
CA GLN A 146 7.12 1.85 -6.37
C GLN A 146 6.79 1.61 -4.90
N SER A 147 6.39 0.38 -4.57
CA SER A 147 6.16 0.00 -3.18
C SER A 147 6.73 -1.39 -2.95
N ARG A 148 7.38 -1.59 -1.81
CA ARG A 148 7.89 -2.89 -1.37
C ARG A 148 7.37 -3.21 0.02
N SER A 149 6.81 -4.40 0.17
CA SER A 149 6.45 -5.03 1.44
C SER A 149 7.48 -6.11 1.74
N SER A 150 8.18 -6.02 2.86
CA SER A 150 9.27 -6.93 3.22
C SER A 150 9.29 -7.19 4.72
N ALA A 151 10.30 -7.92 5.20
CA ALA A 151 10.56 -8.03 6.63
C ALA A 151 11.95 -7.51 6.96
N HIS A 152 12.06 -6.84 8.11
CA HIS A 152 13.34 -6.41 8.67
C HIS A 152 13.34 -6.68 10.17
N GLN A 153 14.33 -7.45 10.65
CA GLN A 153 14.46 -7.82 12.07
C GLN A 153 13.17 -8.43 12.66
N GLY A 154 12.48 -9.29 11.90
CA GLY A 154 11.23 -9.92 12.33
C GLY A 154 10.00 -9.02 12.33
N ARG A 155 10.13 -7.75 11.91
CA ARG A 155 9.04 -6.79 11.78
C ARG A 155 8.62 -6.65 10.33
N TYR A 156 7.37 -6.28 10.09
CA TYR A 156 6.92 -5.91 8.76
C TYR A 156 7.57 -4.59 8.36
N ALA A 157 8.29 -4.58 7.24
CA ALA A 157 8.96 -3.39 6.72
C ALA A 157 8.31 -2.98 5.39
N PHE A 158 8.18 -1.67 5.18
CA PHE A 158 7.64 -1.13 3.94
C PHE A 158 8.49 0.02 3.43
N ALA A 159 8.50 0.19 2.11
CA ALA A 159 9.09 1.35 1.45
C ALA A 159 8.24 1.71 0.24
N ILE A 160 7.78 2.95 0.17
CA ILE A 160 6.97 3.48 -0.92
C ILE A 160 7.68 4.73 -1.47
N ASP A 161 7.79 4.86 -2.79
CA ASP A 161 8.17 6.10 -3.47
C ASP A 161 7.14 6.40 -4.57
N THR A 162 6.48 7.55 -4.45
CA THR A 162 5.53 8.06 -5.43
C THR A 162 6.08 9.35 -6.05
N GLN A 163 6.30 9.31 -7.34
CA GLN A 163 6.81 10.41 -8.13
C GLN A 163 5.80 10.82 -9.18
N LEU A 164 5.56 12.11 -9.33
CA LEU A 164 4.71 12.67 -10.36
C LEU A 164 5.51 13.59 -11.29
N PRO A 165 5.23 13.60 -12.60
CA PRO A 165 5.82 14.54 -13.53
C PRO A 165 5.51 15.98 -13.08
N LEU A 166 6.48 16.89 -13.24
CA LEU A 166 6.43 18.31 -12.83
C LEU A 166 6.38 18.57 -11.31
N VAL A 167 5.80 17.67 -10.51
CA VAL A 167 5.74 17.79 -9.04
C VAL A 167 7.03 17.28 -8.40
N GLY A 168 7.65 16.26 -8.99
CA GLY A 168 8.75 15.50 -8.39
C GLY A 168 8.23 14.39 -7.46
N ARG A 169 8.98 14.08 -6.40
CA ARG A 169 8.57 13.13 -5.35
C ARG A 169 7.36 13.69 -4.61
N LEU A 170 6.16 13.15 -4.89
CA LEU A 170 4.94 13.54 -4.18
C LEU A 170 5.05 13.12 -2.72
N VAL A 171 5.37 11.85 -2.50
CA VAL A 171 5.61 11.27 -1.17
C VAL A 171 6.54 10.06 -1.33
N ALA A 172 7.51 9.91 -0.45
CA ALA A 172 8.19 8.65 -0.24
C ALA A 172 8.21 8.38 1.25
N TYR A 173 7.90 7.16 1.66
CA TYR A 173 7.94 6.80 3.06
C TYR A 173 8.39 5.37 3.26
N ARG A 174 9.22 5.18 4.28
CA ARG A 174 9.78 3.88 4.66
C ARG A 174 9.68 3.72 6.16
N GLY A 175 9.51 2.50 6.61
CA GLY A 175 9.31 2.25 8.02
C GLY A 175 9.09 0.78 8.32
N TRP A 176 8.71 0.54 9.57
CA TRP A 176 8.41 -0.79 10.07
C TRP A 176 7.14 -0.76 10.92
N LEU A 177 6.50 -1.91 11.02
CA LEU A 177 5.32 -2.15 11.82
C LEU A 177 5.48 -3.46 12.59
N GLU A 178 5.09 -3.43 13.85
CA GLU A 178 4.84 -4.59 14.67
C GLU A 178 3.34 -4.90 14.65
N ILE A 179 2.98 -6.14 14.32
CA ILE A 179 1.60 -6.60 14.35
C ILE A 179 1.22 -6.78 15.82
N THR A 180 0.30 -5.94 16.28
CA THR A 180 -0.19 -5.95 17.67
C THR A 180 -1.40 -6.87 17.84
N HIS A 181 -2.16 -7.10 16.77
CA HIS A 181 -3.33 -7.98 16.76
C HIS A 181 -3.61 -8.47 15.33
N ASP A 182 -3.93 -9.74 15.20
CA ASP A 182 -4.45 -10.40 14.00
C ASP A 182 -5.44 -11.50 14.44
N ASP A 183 -6.66 -11.53 13.90
CA ASP A 183 -7.75 -12.47 14.26
C ASP A 183 -8.29 -13.30 13.10
#